data_AF-A0ABD7IL45-F1
#
_entry.id   AF-A0ABD7IL45-F1
#
_cell.length_a   1.000
_cell.length_b   1.000
_cell.length_c   1.000
_cell.angle_alpha   90.00
_cell.angle_beta   90.00
_cell.angle_gamma   90.00
#
_symmetry.space_group_name_H-M   'P 1'
#
loop_
_entity.id
_entity.type
_entity.pdbx_description
1 polymer ?
#
loop_
_entity_poly.entity_id
_entity_poly.type
_entity_poly.pdbx_seq_one_letter_code
_entity_poly.pdbx_strand_id
1 'polypeptide(L)'
;MTNRYDKIPNYEVIKSAMQQELTDKQIEYVKSEIETAALKNDDKAYVDLISFNSNQKRKLGQILKEKGYQLEEDSNWSILIDLKASVIRFKQL
;
A
#
# COMPACT_ATOMS: atom_id res chain seq x y z
N MET A 1 21.12 7.46 12.55
CA MET A 1 19.68 7.74 12.74
C MET A 1 19.06 7.80 11.36
N THR A 2 18.47 6.70 10.89
CA THR A 2 17.78 6.66 9.59
C THR A 2 16.45 7.39 9.76
N ASN A 3 16.20 8.37 8.90
CA ASN A 3 15.04 9.23 9.04
C ASN A 3 13.78 8.38 8.76
N ARG A 4 12.77 8.42 9.64
CA ARG A 4 11.59 7.55 9.52
C ARG A 4 10.77 7.88 8.27
N TYR A 5 10.95 9.08 7.72
CA TYR A 5 10.38 9.54 6.46
C TYR A 5 11.00 8.87 5.22
N ASP A 6 12.17 8.24 5.33
CA ASP A 6 12.78 7.45 4.24
C ASP A 6 12.02 6.14 3.94
N LYS A 7 11.03 5.81 4.77
CA LYS A 7 10.21 4.59 4.68
C LYS A 7 8.98 4.75 3.79
N ILE A 8 8.68 5.97 3.33
CA ILE A 8 7.54 6.24 2.46
C ILE A 8 8.06 6.13 1.02
N PRO A 9 7.58 5.15 0.23
CA PRO A 9 8.01 5.04 -1.16
C PRO A 9 7.71 6.36 -1.89
N ASN A 10 8.67 6.85 -2.67
CA ASN A 10 8.54 8.11 -3.38
C ASN A 10 7.27 8.07 -4.25
N TYR A 11 6.45 9.11 -4.14
CA TYR A 11 5.13 9.22 -4.78
C TYR A 11 5.19 8.88 -6.27
N GLU A 12 6.23 9.34 -6.97
CA GLU A 12 6.47 9.06 -8.40
C GLU A 12 6.66 7.56 -8.69
N VAL A 13 7.30 6.80 -7.78
CA VAL A 13 7.52 5.36 -7.94
C VAL A 13 6.23 4.55 -7.72
N ILE A 14 5.37 5.00 -6.81
CA ILE A 14 4.04 4.40 -6.59
C ILE A 14 3.16 4.72 -7.81
N LYS A 15 3.20 5.97 -8.26
CA LYS A 15 2.43 6.49 -9.38
C LYS A 15 2.73 5.72 -10.68
N SER A 16 4.00 5.60 -11.07
CA SER A 16 4.37 4.89 -12.31
C SER A 16 4.03 3.40 -12.31
N ALA A 17 4.03 2.73 -11.15
CA ALA A 17 3.67 1.31 -11.04
C ALA A 17 2.14 1.07 -11.11
N MET A 18 1.34 2.06 -10.71
CA MET A 18 -0.11 2.00 -10.59
C MET A 18 -0.87 2.58 -11.79
N GLN A 19 -0.21 3.41 -12.61
CA GLN A 19 -0.78 4.30 -13.62
C GLN A 19 -1.46 3.65 -14.83
N GLN A 20 -1.38 2.33 -15.02
CA GLN A 20 -2.12 1.70 -16.12
C GLN A 20 -3.61 1.46 -15.80
N GLU A 21 -4.00 1.44 -14.52
CA GLU A 21 -5.40 1.15 -14.15
C GLU A 21 -5.91 1.91 -12.91
N LEU A 22 -5.05 2.33 -11.98
CA LEU A 22 -5.45 3.07 -10.77
C LEU A 22 -5.32 4.57 -10.96
N THR A 23 -6.32 5.31 -10.49
CA THR A 23 -6.30 6.78 -10.53
C THR A 23 -5.40 7.36 -9.44
N ASP A 24 -4.79 8.53 -9.68
CA ASP A 24 -3.97 9.24 -8.68
C ASP A 24 -4.70 9.35 -7.31
N LYS A 25 -6.02 9.55 -7.31
CA LYS A 25 -6.84 9.60 -6.08
C LYS A 25 -6.90 8.28 -5.33
N GLN A 26 -7.03 7.15 -6.04
CA GLN A 26 -7.03 5.82 -5.42
C GLN A 26 -5.66 5.48 -4.83
N ILE A 27 -4.59 5.91 -5.51
CA ILE A 27 -3.22 5.75 -5.03
C ILE A 27 -3.00 6.56 -3.74
N GLU A 28 -3.40 7.83 -3.75
CA GLU A 28 -3.33 8.71 -2.60
C GLU A 28 -4.16 8.19 -1.43
N TYR A 29 -5.36 7.67 -1.70
CA TYR A 29 -6.22 7.04 -0.71
C TYR A 29 -5.53 5.85 -0.01
N VAL A 30 -5.02 4.87 -0.77
CA VAL A 30 -4.31 3.71 -0.20
C VAL A 30 -3.14 4.13 0.67
N LYS A 31 -2.36 5.11 0.19
CA LYS A 31 -1.23 5.66 0.93
C LYS A 31 -1.68 6.28 2.26
N SER A 32 -2.75 7.08 2.24
CA SER A 32 -3.27 7.75 3.43
C SER A 32 -3.77 6.76 4.49
N GLU A 33 -4.41 5.65 4.09
CA GLU A 33 -4.83 4.60 5.02
C GLU A 33 -3.63 3.92 5.70
N ILE A 34 -2.59 3.59 4.94
CA ILE A 34 -1.36 2.98 5.47
C ILE A 34 -0.64 3.95 6.43
N GLU A 35 -0.50 5.21 6.03
CA GLU A 35 0.14 6.24 6.86
C GLU A 35 -0.63 6.50 8.16
N THR A 36 -1.97 6.56 8.07
CA THR A 36 -2.83 6.77 9.23
C THR A 36 -2.73 5.62 10.21
N ALA A 37 -2.80 4.37 9.74
CA ALA A 37 -2.62 3.19 10.58
C ALA A 37 -1.24 3.18 11.25
N ALA A 38 -0.18 3.49 10.50
CA ALA A 38 1.18 3.57 11.04
C ALA A 38 1.33 4.68 12.10
N LEU A 39 0.72 5.85 11.91
CA LEU A 39 0.73 6.95 12.88
C LEU A 39 -0.05 6.63 14.16
N LYS A 40 -1.12 5.85 14.04
CA LYS A 40 -1.92 5.36 15.18
C LYS A 40 -1.27 4.18 15.90
N ASN A 41 -0.14 3.68 15.40
CA ASN A 41 0.52 2.47 15.89
C ASN A 41 -0.39 1.23 15.82
N ASP A 42 -1.25 1.20 14.79
CA ASP A 42 -2.08 0.05 14.46
C ASP A 42 -1.22 -1.00 13.76
N ASP A 43 -1.53 -2.27 14.03
CA ASP A 43 -0.81 -3.40 13.43
C ASP A 43 -1.21 -3.68 11.98
N LYS A 44 -2.32 -3.08 11.53
CA LYS A 44 -2.92 -3.35 10.23
C LYS A 44 -3.45 -2.07 9.60
N ALA A 45 -3.30 -1.95 8.30
CA ALA A 45 -4.02 -0.96 7.51
C ALA A 45 -5.19 -1.64 6.79
N TYR A 46 -6.36 -1.00 6.85
CA TYR A 46 -7.55 -1.42 6.13
C TYR A 46 -7.76 -0.51 4.93
N VAL A 47 -7.86 -1.10 3.74
CA VAL A 47 -8.14 -0.37 2.50
C VAL A 47 -9.49 -0.83 1.98
N ASP A 48 -10.44 0.10 1.89
CA ASP A 48 -11.73 -0.14 1.26
C ASP A 48 -11.60 -0.14 -0.27
N LEU A 49 -12.11 -1.18 -0.93
CA LEU A 49 -12.07 -1.35 -2.37
C LEU A 49 -13.39 -1.01 -3.08
N ILE A 50 -14.36 -0.40 -2.39
CA ILE A 50 -15.67 -0.02 -2.98
C ILE A 50 -15.50 0.83 -4.25
N SER A 51 -14.54 1.75 -4.26
CA SER A 51 -14.28 2.63 -5.42
C SER A 51 -13.43 2.00 -6.52
N PHE A 52 -13.04 0.73 -6.36
CA PHE A 52 -12.15 0.02 -7.28
C PHE A 52 -12.96 -0.95 -8.14
N ASN A 53 -12.61 -1.08 -9.42
CA ASN A 53 -13.11 -2.15 -10.27
C ASN A 53 -12.28 -3.45 -10.09
N SER A 54 -12.74 -4.57 -10.65
CA SER A 54 -12.09 -5.87 -10.46
C SER A 54 -10.62 -5.92 -10.92
N ASN A 55 -10.26 -5.22 -11.99
CA ASN A 55 -8.88 -5.18 -12.48
C ASN A 55 -8.00 -4.35 -11.54
N GLN A 56 -8.50 -3.17 -11.15
CA GLN A 56 -7.87 -2.28 -10.18
C GLN A 56 -7.58 -2.98 -8.85
N LYS A 57 -8.51 -3.80 -8.34
CA LYS A 57 -8.32 -4.59 -7.11
C LYS A 57 -7.16 -5.57 -7.24
N ARG A 58 -7.16 -6.37 -8.32
CA ARG A 58 -6.09 -7.34 -8.58
C ARG A 58 -4.74 -6.65 -8.72
N LYS A 59 -4.69 -5.52 -9.44
CA LYS A 59 -3.46 -4.75 -9.66
C LYS A 59 -2.95 -4.14 -8.36
N LEU A 60 -3.84 -3.59 -7.54
CA LEU A 60 -3.48 -3.06 -6.22
C LEU A 60 -2.85 -4.14 -5.35
N GLY A 61 -3.47 -5.33 -5.25
CA GLY A 61 -2.93 -6.46 -4.49
C GLY A 61 -1.55 -6.90 -4.99
N GLN A 62 -1.35 -6.94 -6.32
CA GLN A 62 -0.02 -7.23 -6.90
C GLN A 62 1.03 -6.19 -6.50
N ILE A 63 0.72 -4.90 -6.64
CA ILE A 63 1.66 -3.82 -6.34
C ILE A 63 2.04 -3.81 -4.87
N LEU A 64 1.07 -4.02 -3.97
CA LEU A 64 1.34 -4.11 -2.54
C LEU A 64 2.28 -5.28 -2.22
N LYS A 65 2.04 -6.46 -2.81
CA LYS A 65 2.93 -7.64 -2.67
C LYS A 65 4.33 -7.38 -3.24
N GLU A 66 4.43 -6.76 -4.41
CA GLU A 66 5.72 -6.37 -5.02
C GLU A 66 6.50 -5.38 -4.15
N LYS A 67 5.81 -4.52 -3.40
CA LYS A 67 6.41 -3.60 -2.43
C LYS A 67 6.72 -4.23 -1.07
N GLY A 68 6.45 -5.53 -0.91
CA GLY A 68 6.78 -6.29 0.30
C GLY A 68 5.73 -6.20 1.40
N TYR A 69 4.54 -5.67 1.11
CA TYR A 69 3.43 -5.71 2.04
C TYR A 69 2.86 -7.12 2.11
N GLN A 70 2.65 -7.61 3.32
CA GLN A 70 1.93 -8.85 3.57
C GLN A 70 0.44 -8.55 3.62
N LEU A 71 -0.34 -9.23 2.76
CA LEU A 71 -1.80 -9.10 2.76
C LEU A 71 -2.39 -10.27 3.56
N GLU A 72 -3.07 -9.95 4.66
CA GLU A 72 -3.80 -10.96 5.45
C GLU A 72 -5.14 -11.30 4.82
N GLU A 73 -5.76 -10.30 4.18
CA GLU A 73 -6.99 -10.46 3.44
C GLU A 73 -6.86 -9.72 2.10
N ASP A 74 -7.23 -10.43 1.04
CA ASP A 74 -7.28 -9.95 -0.34
C ASP A 74 -8.66 -10.36 -0.87
N SER A 75 -9.69 -9.60 -0.47
CA SER A 75 -11.08 -9.85 -0.83
C SER A 75 -11.53 -8.90 -1.94
N ASN A 76 -12.70 -9.16 -2.53
CA ASN A 76 -13.30 -8.24 -3.49
C ASN A 76 -13.72 -6.90 -2.87
N TRP A 77 -13.75 -6.80 -1.54
CA TRP A 77 -14.30 -5.65 -0.81
C TRP A 77 -13.24 -4.86 -0.07
N SER A 78 -12.15 -5.51 0.34
CA SER A 78 -11.13 -4.92 1.20
C SER A 78 -9.77 -5.58 1.01
N ILE A 79 -8.72 -4.83 1.32
CA ILE A 79 -7.38 -5.36 1.55
C ILE A 79 -6.99 -5.05 2.99
N LEU A 80 -6.56 -6.08 3.73
CA LEU A 80 -5.89 -5.93 5.02
C LEU A 80 -4.40 -6.11 4.86
N ILE A 81 -3.65 -5.06 5.19
CA ILE A 81 -2.20 -5.03 5.10
C ILE A 81 -1.61 -5.18 6.50
N ASP A 82 -0.77 -6.19 6.70
CA ASP A 82 -0.01 -6.37 7.93
C ASP A 82 1.20 -5.41 7.96
N LEU A 83 1.17 -4.50 8.93
CA LEU A 83 2.22 -3.50 9.16
C LEU A 83 3.31 -4.01 10.12
N LYS A 84 3.07 -5.09 10.89
CA LYS A 84 4.07 -5.74 11.74
C LYS A 84 5.13 -6.49 10.94
N ALA A 85 4.73 -7.13 9.85
CA ALA A 85 5.64 -7.89 8.97
C ALA A 85 6.51 -7.01 8.05
N SER A 86 6.13 -5.74 7.83
CA SER A 86 6.71 -4.86 6.80
C SER A 86 8.10 -4.27 7.12
N VAL A 87 8.87 -4.89 8.03
CA VAL A 87 10.24 -4.46 8.40
C VAL A 87 11.31 -4.93 7.38
N ILE A 88 10.96 -5.72 6.37
CA ILE A 88 11.97 -6.37 5.52
C ILE A 88 12.40 -5.49 4.33
N ARG A 89 13.48 -4.75 4.56
CA ARG A 89 14.59 -4.51 3.62
C ARG A 89 14.22 -3.91 2.25
N PHE A 90 14.03 -2.60 2.19
CA PHE A 90 14.52 -1.85 1.03
C PHE A 90 16.04 -1.92 1.04
N LYS A 91 16.61 -2.98 0.45
CA LYS A 91 18.02 -3.00 0.05
C LYS A 91 18.20 -1.83 -0.91
N GLN A 92 18.95 -0.84 -0.43
CA GLN A 92 19.52 0.23 -1.22
C GLN A 92 20.19 -0.37 -2.46
N LEU A 93 19.76 0.07 -3.64
CA LEU A 93 20.59 0.10 -4.84
C LEU A 93 21.23 1.49 -4.90
#